data_AF-A0AAP5JYG6-F1
#
_entry.id   AF-A0AAP5JYG6-F1
#
_cell.length_a   1.000
_cell.length_b   1.000
_cell.length_c   1.000
_cell.angle_alpha   90.00
_cell.angle_beta   90.00
_cell.angle_gamma   90.00
#
_symmetry.space_group_name_H-M   'P 1'
#
loop_
_entity.id
_entity.type
_entity.pdbx_description
1 polymer ?
#
loop_
_entity_poly.entity_id
_entity_poly.type
_entity_poly.pdbx_seq_one_letter_code
_entity_poly.pdbx_strand_id
1 'polypeptide(L)'
;MKKYVIRLKTKELMKAQIDKDISSDAKLAELMNVNVTQIWRAKLPVSDKRHNTPGNQFIAGVMQVFGGKFDDFFYIEEIVDQKKANKPGEQKNAV
;
A
#
# COMPACT_ATOMS: atom_id res chain seq x y z
N MET A 1 17.94 6.22 8.55
CA MET A 1 17.22 5.35 9.50
C MET A 1 16.53 4.29 8.68
N LYS A 2 16.65 3.00 9.05
CA LYS A 2 15.92 1.94 8.36
C LYS A 2 14.43 2.10 8.68
N LYS A 3 13.58 2.06 7.67
CA LYS A 3 12.13 2.11 7.84
C LYS A 3 11.54 0.85 7.23
N TYR A 4 10.64 0.20 7.96
CA TYR A 4 9.95 -0.98 7.47
C TYR A 4 8.56 -0.59 7.02
N VAL A 5 8.14 -1.09 5.85
CA VAL A 5 6.84 -0.81 5.27
C VAL A 5 6.17 -2.11 4.84
N ILE A 6 4.87 -2.20 5.08
CA ILE A 6 4.06 -3.33 4.62
C ILE A 6 3.71 -3.11 3.16
N ARG A 7 3.87 -4.14 2.33
CA ARG A 7 3.54 -4.11 0.90
C ARG A 7 2.49 -5.16 0.59
N LEU A 8 1.63 -4.83 -0.37
CA LEU A 8 0.62 -5.74 -0.89
C LEU A 8 1.22 -6.61 -2.00
N LYS A 9 0.93 -7.90 -1.97
CA LYS A 9 1.12 -8.81 -3.09
C LYS A 9 -0.09 -8.69 -4.01
N THR A 10 -0.06 -7.71 -4.93
CA THR A 10 -1.20 -7.40 -5.82
C THR A 10 -1.73 -8.62 -6.57
N LYS A 11 -0.83 -9.51 -7.04
CA LYS A 11 -1.21 -10.73 -7.75
C LYS A 11 -2.03 -11.68 -6.87
N GLU A 12 -1.62 -11.87 -5.61
CA GLU A 12 -2.32 -12.76 -4.68
C GLU A 12 -3.68 -12.19 -4.26
N LEU A 13 -3.79 -10.86 -4.07
CA LEU A 13 -5.07 -10.21 -3.84
C LEU A 13 -6.03 -10.42 -5.02
N MET A 14 -5.56 -10.22 -6.25
CA MET A 14 -6.38 -10.38 -7.46
C MET A 14 -6.82 -11.83 -7.65
N LYS A 15 -5.92 -12.79 -7.41
CA LYS A 15 -6.26 -14.21 -7.44
C LYS A 15 -7.35 -14.54 -6.40
N ALA A 16 -7.19 -14.10 -5.15
CA ALA A 16 -8.18 -14.34 -4.11
C ALA A 16 -9.54 -13.66 -4.40
N GLN A 17 -9.54 -12.49 -5.05
CA GLN A 17 -10.79 -11.87 -5.54
C GLN A 17 -11.49 -12.79 -6.55
N ILE A 18 -10.76 -13.36 -7.51
CA ILE A 18 -11.30 -14.29 -8.52
C ILE A 18 -11.82 -15.56 -7.82
N ASP A 19 -11.03 -16.16 -6.94
CA ASP A 19 -11.38 -17.40 -6.22
C ASP A 19 -12.63 -17.26 -5.34
N LYS A 20 -13.01 -16.02 -4.97
CA LYS A 20 -14.22 -15.69 -4.19
C LYS A 20 -15.34 -15.05 -5.02
N ASP A 21 -15.24 -15.06 -6.35
CA ASP A 21 -16.22 -14.44 -7.25
C ASP A 21 -16.49 -12.95 -6.95
N ILE A 22 -15.48 -12.22 -6.45
CA ILE A 22 -15.57 -10.77 -6.21
C ILE A 22 -15.27 -10.03 -7.51
N SER A 23 -16.34 -9.70 -8.23
CA SER A 23 -16.30 -9.22 -9.61
C SER A 23 -15.66 -7.84 -9.83
N SER A 24 -15.46 -7.03 -8.79
CA SER A 24 -14.92 -5.67 -8.94
C SER A 24 -14.24 -5.13 -7.69
N ASP A 25 -13.39 -4.11 -7.89
CA ASP A 25 -12.76 -3.37 -6.80
C ASP A 25 -13.76 -2.56 -5.98
N ALA A 26 -14.88 -2.13 -6.58
CA ALA A 26 -15.96 -1.49 -5.84
C ALA A 26 -16.59 -2.48 -4.85
N LYS A 27 -16.86 -3.72 -5.29
CA LYS A 27 -17.40 -4.75 -4.41
C LYS A 27 -16.41 -5.16 -3.32
N LEU A 28 -15.13 -5.29 -3.66
CA LEU A 28 -14.09 -5.56 -2.68
C LEU A 28 -14.01 -4.44 -1.62
N ALA A 29 -14.05 -3.19 -2.06
CA ALA A 29 -13.97 -2.03 -1.17
C ALA A 29 -15.14 -2.00 -0.17
N GLU A 30 -16.35 -2.32 -0.62
CA GLU A 30 -17.54 -2.47 0.23
C GLU A 30 -17.32 -3.56 1.29
N LEU A 31 -16.86 -4.75 0.88
CA LEU A 31 -16.61 -5.88 1.79
C LEU A 31 -15.52 -5.58 2.82
N MET A 32 -14.50 -4.81 2.44
CA MET A 32 -13.41 -4.40 3.32
C MET A 32 -13.72 -3.14 4.15
N ASN A 33 -14.87 -2.49 3.89
CA ASN A 33 -15.23 -1.18 4.43
C ASN A 33 -14.11 -0.13 4.23
N VAL A 34 -13.63 0.01 3.01
CA VAL A 34 -12.60 0.98 2.59
C VAL A 34 -13.07 1.76 1.36
N ASN A 35 -12.40 2.85 1.02
CA ASN A 35 -12.69 3.57 -0.22
C ASN A 35 -12.13 2.76 -1.42
N VAL A 36 -12.87 2.66 -2.52
CA VAL A 36 -12.42 2.02 -3.77
C VAL A 36 -11.09 2.57 -4.28
N THR A 37 -10.84 3.86 -4.06
CA THR A 37 -9.56 4.52 -4.39
C THR A 37 -8.39 3.92 -3.60
N GLN A 38 -8.62 3.44 -2.37
CA GLN A 38 -7.59 2.77 -1.58
C GLN A 38 -7.24 1.40 -2.18
N ILE A 39 -8.22 0.66 -2.71
CA ILE A 39 -7.95 -0.58 -3.46
C ILE A 39 -7.08 -0.29 -4.67
N TRP A 40 -7.50 0.68 -5.49
CA TRP A 40 -6.75 1.06 -6.69
C TRP A 40 -5.32 1.52 -6.36
N ARG A 41 -5.15 2.44 -5.40
CA ARG A 41 -3.83 2.96 -5.02
C ARG A 41 -2.92 1.89 -4.41
N ALA A 42 -3.45 0.92 -3.69
CA ALA A 42 -2.66 -0.17 -3.11
C ALA A 42 -2.14 -1.16 -4.16
N LYS A 43 -2.84 -1.29 -5.29
CA LYS A 43 -2.48 -2.18 -6.40
C LYS A 43 -1.46 -1.58 -7.36
N LEU A 44 -1.23 -0.27 -7.33
CA LEU A 44 -0.26 0.41 -8.19
C LEU A 44 1.17 -0.08 -7.92
N PRO A 45 2.08 0.04 -8.90
CA PRO A 45 3.51 -0.17 -8.66
C PRO A 45 4.02 0.77 -7.57
N VAL A 46 4.93 0.29 -6.72
CA VAL A 46 5.52 1.08 -5.62
C VAL A 46 6.21 2.36 -6.09
N SER A 47 6.65 2.40 -7.35
CA SER A 47 7.25 3.58 -7.99
C SER A 47 6.24 4.64 -8.44
N ASP A 48 4.94 4.33 -8.51
CA ASP A 48 3.91 5.30 -8.88
C ASP A 48 3.69 6.28 -7.72
N LYS A 49 3.73 7.59 -8.01
CA LYS A 49 3.51 8.65 -7.01
C LYS A 49 2.16 8.60 -6.31
N ARG A 50 1.18 7.91 -6.88
CA ARG A 50 -0.18 7.74 -6.35
C ARG A 50 -0.31 6.46 -5.54
N HIS A 51 0.72 5.60 -5.55
CA HIS A 51 0.77 4.39 -4.75
C HIS A 51 0.65 4.71 -3.28
N ASN A 52 -0.22 3.97 -2.59
CA ASN A 52 -0.34 4.05 -1.14
C ASN A 52 -0.07 2.68 -0.52
N THR A 53 0.86 2.65 0.43
CA THR A 53 1.11 1.50 1.30
C THR A 53 -0.18 1.13 2.04
N PRO A 54 -0.53 -0.17 2.11
CA PRO A 54 -1.67 -0.65 2.90
C PRO A 54 -1.59 -0.18 4.36
N GLY A 55 -2.66 0.46 4.85
CA GLY A 55 -2.82 0.81 6.26
C GLY A 55 -3.54 -0.29 7.04
N ASN A 56 -3.62 -0.13 8.37
CA ASN A 56 -4.20 -1.13 9.27
C ASN A 56 -5.61 -1.59 8.87
N GLN A 57 -6.50 -0.65 8.52
CA GLN A 57 -7.86 -0.97 8.10
C GLN A 57 -7.89 -1.80 6.81
N PHE A 58 -7.01 -1.48 5.85
CA PHE A 58 -6.91 -2.25 4.61
C PHE A 58 -6.44 -3.67 4.88
N ILE A 59 -5.40 -3.82 5.71
CA ILE A 59 -4.85 -5.12 6.08
C ILE A 59 -5.92 -5.95 6.80
N ALA A 60 -6.58 -5.38 7.81
CA ALA A 60 -7.66 -6.05 8.53
C ALA A 60 -8.80 -6.48 7.58
N GLY A 61 -9.19 -5.61 6.63
CA GLY A 61 -10.20 -5.94 5.63
C GLY A 61 -9.81 -7.11 4.73
N VAL A 62 -8.56 -7.15 4.23
CA VAL A 62 -8.08 -8.30 3.44
C VAL A 62 -8.11 -9.57 4.27
N MET A 63 -7.58 -9.54 5.50
CA MET A 63 -7.55 -10.70 6.39
C MET A 63 -8.95 -11.19 6.76
N GLN A 64 -9.91 -10.28 6.96
CA GLN A 64 -11.30 -10.62 7.26
C GLN A 64 -12.02 -11.23 6.05
N VAL A 65 -11.85 -10.64 4.86
CA VAL A 65 -12.53 -11.08 3.64
C VAL A 65 -11.97 -12.39 3.13
N PHE A 66 -10.64 -12.56 3.09
CA PHE A 66 -10.01 -13.73 2.47
C PHE A 66 -9.51 -14.78 3.47
N GLY A 67 -9.29 -14.42 4.73
CA GLY A 67 -8.65 -15.29 5.71
C GLY A 67 -7.16 -15.47 5.43
N GLY A 68 -6.60 -16.62 5.81
CA GLY A 68 -5.20 -16.97 5.52
C GLY A 68 -4.19 -16.33 6.47
N LYS A 69 -2.91 -16.42 6.10
CA LYS A 69 -1.78 -15.83 6.82
C LYS A 69 -1.47 -14.45 6.25
N PHE A 70 -0.89 -13.57 7.09
CA PHE A 70 -0.43 -12.25 6.64
C PHE A 70 0.48 -12.35 5.41
N ASP A 71 1.41 -13.31 5.42
CA ASP A 71 2.38 -13.49 4.35
C ASP A 71 1.78 -14.01 3.03
N ASP A 72 0.52 -14.44 3.01
CA ASP A 72 -0.15 -14.83 1.77
C ASP A 72 -0.46 -13.58 0.91
N PHE A 73 -0.76 -12.45 1.58
CA PHE A 73 -1.18 -11.20 0.91
C PHE A 73 -0.17 -10.06 1.07
N PHE A 74 0.68 -10.11 2.07
CA PHE A 74 1.55 -9.01 2.44
C PHE A 74 3.00 -9.45 2.61
N TYR A 75 3.90 -8.49 2.61
CA TYR A 75 5.31 -8.68 3.01
C TYR A 75 5.85 -7.40 3.62
N ILE A 76 6.91 -7.53 4.41
CA ILE A 76 7.62 -6.39 4.99
C ILE A 76 8.82 -6.07 4.11
N GLU A 77 8.92 -4.81 3.67
CA GLU A 77 10.06 -4.30 2.92
C GLU A 77 10.86 -3.33 3.79
N GLU A 78 12.18 -3.49 3.83
CA GLU A 78 13.09 -2.51 4.40
C GLU A 78 13.37 -1.42 3.36
N ILE A 79 13.08 -0.18 3.69
CA ILE A 79 13.40 0.99 2.88
C ILE A 79 14.42 1.88 3.58
N VAL A 80 15.36 2.40 2.80
CA VAL A 80 16.35 3.37 3.27
C VAL A 80 15.75 4.76 3.13
N ASP A 81 15.47 5.39 4.27
CA ASP A 81 15.01 6.77 4.29
C ASP A 81 16.16 7.68 3.84
N GLN A 82 16.15 8.08 2.56
CA GLN A 82 16.97 9.18 2.08
C GLN A 82 16.38 10.45 2.66
N LYS A 83 16.71 10.77 3.93
CA LYS A 83 16.52 12.13 4.44
C LYS A 83 17.13 13.04 3.38
N LYS A 84 16.31 13.91 2.78
CA LYS A 84 16.79 14.98 1.90
C LYS A 84 17.98 15.60 2.63
N ALA A 85 19.16 15.47 2.06
CA ALA A 85 20.28 16.29 2.47
C ALA A 85 19.83 17.72 2.18
N ASN A 86 19.33 18.42 3.20
CA ASN A 86 19.21 19.86 3.14
C ASN A 86 20.62 20.35 2.82
N LYS A 87 20.83 20.83 1.59
CA LYS A 87 22.04 21.57 1.25
C LYS A 87 22.04 22.80 2.18
N PRO A 88 23.04 22.98 3.06
CA PRO A 88 23.20 24.23 3.76
C PRO A 88 23.74 25.24 2.76
N GLY A 89 23.03 26.35 2.57
CA GLY A 89 23.57 27.54 1.93
C GLY A 89 22.91 27.93 0.60
N GLU A 90 21.79 28.61 0.69
CA GLU A 90 21.57 29.79 -0.17
C GLU A 90 20.82 30.86 0.63
N GLN A 91 21.42 31.28 1.76
CA GLN A 91 21.29 32.66 2.19
C GLN A 91 22.34 33.46 1.42
N LYS A 92 21.89 34.18 0.40
CA LYS A 92 22.53 35.44 0.01
C LYS A 92 21.51 36.54 0.25
N ASN A 93 21.58 37.12 1.45
CA ASN A 93 21.22 38.52 1.61
C ASN A 93 22.33 39.34 0.93
N ALA A 94 21.97 40.31 0.10
CA ALA A 94 22.61 41.64 0.08
C ALA A 94 22.00 42.52 -1.03
N VAL A 95 21.30 43.56 -0.55
CA VAL A 95 21.08 44.92 -1.11
C VAL A 95 20.17 45.04 -2.33
#